data_AF-A0A820NS26-F1
#
_entry.id   AF-A0A820NS26-F1
#
_cell.length_a   1.000
_cell.length_b   1.000
_cell.length_c   1.000
_cell.angle_alpha   90.00
_cell.angle_beta   90.00
_cell.angle_gamma   90.00
#
_symmetry.space_group_name_H-M   'P 1'
#
loop_
_entity.id
_entity.type
_entity.pdbx_description
1 polymer ?
#
loop_
_entity_poly.entity_id
_entity_poly.type
_entity_poly.pdbx_seq_one_letter_code
_entity_poly.pdbx_strand_id
1 'polypeptide(L)'
;SDNSKTNIQQKREQLHLALEWNRVDIAKNYIIKNVRDWENIDLRQLFLLALERNQIEFIKLFLDHDCSLTNIFRNSYELANLYMSHKKEVN
;
A
#
# COMPACT_ATOMS: atom_id res chain seq x y z
N SER A 1 -9.85 -25.68 2.74
CA SER A 1 -8.58 -25.08 2.28
C SER A 1 -8.69 -23.55 2.12
N ASP A 2 -9.71 -22.91 2.72
CA ASP A 2 -10.11 -21.55 2.33
C ASP A 2 -9.90 -20.46 3.38
N ASN A 3 -9.58 -20.81 4.64
CA ASN A 3 -9.46 -19.81 5.72
C ASN A 3 -8.24 -18.88 5.59
N SER A 4 -7.17 -19.30 4.88
CA SER A 4 -5.98 -18.46 4.70
C SER A 4 -6.20 -17.33 3.70
N LYS A 5 -6.92 -17.59 2.60
CA LYS A 5 -7.23 -16.57 1.58
C LYS A 5 -8.17 -15.48 2.10
N THR A 6 -9.18 -15.85 2.88
CA THR A 6 -10.15 -14.90 3.44
C THR A 6 -9.50 -13.94 4.43
N ASN A 7 -8.52 -14.42 5.21
CA ASN A 7 -7.82 -13.59 6.20
C ASN A 7 -6.89 -12.55 5.53
N ILE A 8 -6.19 -12.93 4.46
CA ILE A 8 -5.32 -12.00 3.71
C ILE A 8 -6.14 -10.88 3.06
N GLN A 9 -7.27 -11.21 2.45
CA GLN A 9 -8.16 -10.22 1.84
C GLN A 9 -8.75 -9.26 2.89
N GLN A 10 -9.16 -9.78 4.06
CA GLN A 10 -9.62 -8.95 5.17
C GLN A 10 -8.53 -8.00 5.67
N LYS A 11 -7.28 -8.46 5.79
CA LYS A 11 -6.15 -7.58 6.15
C LYS A 11 -5.90 -6.49 5.11
N ARG A 12 -6.03 -6.81 3.83
CA ARG A 12 -5.92 -5.82 2.73
C ARG A 12 -7.00 -4.74 2.83
N GLU A 13 -8.24 -5.14 3.09
CA GLU A 13 -9.36 -4.21 3.26
C GLU A 13 -9.18 -3.32 4.51
N GLN A 14 -8.71 -3.89 5.61
CA GLN A 14 -8.38 -3.13 6.81
C GLN A 14 -7.24 -2.13 6.57
N LEU A 15 -6.20 -2.52 5.82
CA LEU A 15 -5.12 -1.60 5.43
C LEU A 15 -5.65 -0.46 4.56
N HIS A 16 -6.54 -0.75 3.61
CA HIS A 16 -7.19 0.27 2.80
C HIS A 16 -7.95 1.27 3.68
N LEU A 17 -8.75 0.80 4.65
CA LEU A 17 -9.46 1.68 5.59
C LEU A 17 -8.49 2.52 6.45
N ALA A 18 -7.39 1.93 6.93
CA ALA A 18 -6.38 2.66 7.68
C ALA A 18 -5.72 3.77 6.83
N LEU A 19 -5.52 3.52 5.54
CA LEU A 19 -5.00 4.47 4.56
C LEU A 19 -6.03 5.60 4.30
N GLU A 20 -7.32 5.26 4.18
CA GLU A 20 -8.39 6.27 4.03
C GLU A 20 -8.53 7.17 5.26
N TRP A 21 -8.30 6.62 6.44
CA TRP A 21 -8.31 7.38 7.68
C TRP A 21 -6.99 8.11 7.93
N ASN A 22 -5.97 7.89 7.11
CA ASN A 22 -4.61 8.39 7.31
C ASN A 22 -4.05 8.02 8.69
N ARG A 23 -4.32 6.78 9.13
CA ARG A 23 -3.96 6.24 10.46
C ARG A 23 -2.97 5.09 10.34
N VAL A 24 -1.71 5.46 10.13
CA VAL A 24 -0.60 4.50 9.96
C VAL A 24 -0.35 3.68 11.23
N ASP A 25 -0.66 4.26 12.40
CA ASP A 25 -0.56 3.60 13.69
C ASP A 25 -1.54 2.42 13.81
N ILE A 26 -2.73 2.53 13.21
CA ILE A 26 -3.70 1.42 13.16
C ILE A 26 -3.17 0.30 12.26
N ALA A 27 -2.64 0.65 11.08
CA ALA A 27 -2.04 -0.31 10.16
C ALA A 27 -0.90 -1.11 10.82
N LYS A 28 0.01 -0.42 11.50
CA LYS A 28 1.18 -1.01 12.13
C LYS A 28 0.86 -1.80 13.42
N ASN A 29 -0.04 -1.31 14.26
CA ASN A 29 -0.26 -1.90 15.58
C ASN A 29 -1.36 -2.97 15.60
N TYR A 30 -2.36 -2.86 14.70
CA TYR A 30 -3.56 -3.68 14.77
C TYR A 30 -3.75 -4.61 13.58
N ILE A 31 -3.35 -4.20 12.38
CA ILE A 31 -3.66 -4.94 11.15
C ILE A 31 -2.54 -5.93 10.82
N ILE A 32 -1.29 -5.47 10.81
CA ILE A 32 -0.15 -6.35 10.55
C ILE A 32 0.79 -6.38 11.75
N LYS A 33 0.72 -7.49 12.49
CA LYS A 33 1.54 -7.74 13.68
C LYS A 33 2.84 -8.46 13.39
N ASN A 34 2.95 -9.16 12.25
CA ASN A 34 4.13 -9.94 11.87
C ASN A 34 4.65 -9.52 10.50
N VAL A 35 5.98 -9.49 10.33
CA VAL A 35 6.63 -9.14 9.04
C VAL A 35 6.16 -10.06 7.90
N ARG A 36 5.96 -11.35 8.17
CA ARG A 36 5.48 -12.36 7.20
C ARG A 36 4.06 -12.13 6.69
N ASP A 37 3.25 -11.32 7.37
CA ASP A 37 1.91 -10.99 6.88
C ASP A 37 1.98 -10.00 5.70
N TRP A 38 3.01 -9.14 5.65
CA TRP A 38 3.23 -8.21 4.55
C TRP A 38 3.57 -8.93 3.25
N GLU A 39 4.37 -9.99 3.32
CA GLU A 39 4.79 -10.79 2.16
C GLU A 39 3.62 -11.45 1.41
N ASN A 40 2.51 -11.70 2.13
CA ASN A 40 1.34 -12.38 1.56
C ASN A 40 0.25 -11.41 1.05
N ILE A 41 0.38 -10.12 1.35
CA ILE A 41 -0.57 -9.09 0.93
C ILE A 41 -0.01 -8.40 -0.31
N ASP A 42 -0.83 -8.26 -1.35
CA ASP A 42 -0.47 -7.43 -2.50
C ASP A 42 -0.59 -5.94 -2.12
N LEU A 43 0.53 -5.37 -1.69
CA LEU A 43 0.67 -3.99 -1.25
C LEU A 43 0.74 -2.98 -2.40
N ARG A 44 0.86 -3.44 -3.65
CA ARG A 44 1.14 -2.56 -4.79
C ARG A 44 0.07 -1.48 -4.96
N GLN A 45 -1.20 -1.85 -4.91
CA GLN A 45 -2.29 -0.89 -5.05
C GLN A 45 -2.35 0.09 -3.87
N LEU A 46 -2.10 -0.39 -2.65
CA LEU A 46 -2.07 0.45 -1.45
C LEU A 46 -0.90 1.45 -1.49
N PHE A 47 0.26 1.03 -2.01
CA PHE A 47 1.41 1.90 -2.18
C PHE A 47 1.17 3.01 -3.20
N LEU A 48 0.58 2.67 -4.36
CA LEU A 48 0.22 3.67 -5.37
C LEU A 48 -0.80 4.68 -4.81
N LEU A 49 -1.79 4.20 -4.06
CA LEU A 49 -2.77 5.06 -3.40
C LEU A 49 -2.12 5.99 -2.37
N ALA A 50 -1.17 5.48 -1.56
CA ALA A 50 -0.41 6.30 -0.61
C ALA A 50 0.46 7.36 -1.31
N LEU A 51 1.04 7.04 -2.48
CA LEU A 51 1.79 7.99 -3.31
C LEU A 51 0.89 9.09 -3.88
N GLU A 52 -0.25 8.73 -4.47
CA GLU A 52 -1.23 9.69 -5.00
C GLU A 52 -1.71 10.65 -3.92
N ARG A 53 -1.88 10.15 -2.69
CA ARG A 53 -2.35 10.94 -1.53
C ARG A 53 -1.24 11.61 -0.74
N ASN A 54 0.01 11.51 -1.17
CA ASN A 54 1.17 12.05 -0.47
C ASN A 54 1.28 11.61 1.00
N GLN A 55 0.87 10.36 1.31
CA GLN A 55 0.91 9.80 2.66
C GLN A 55 2.28 9.16 2.95
N ILE A 56 3.26 10.01 3.24
CA ILE A 56 4.68 9.64 3.42
C ILE A 56 4.87 8.56 4.48
N GLU A 57 4.10 8.58 5.57
CA GLU A 57 4.25 7.59 6.65
C GLU A 57 3.83 6.19 6.21
N PHE A 58 2.81 6.06 5.34
CA PHE A 58 2.44 4.78 4.74
C PHE A 58 3.50 4.31 3.75
N ILE A 59 4.05 5.23 2.94
CA ILE A 59 5.12 4.91 1.98
C ILE A 59 6.34 4.34 2.73
N LYS A 60 6.77 4.99 3.82
CA LYS A 60 7.86 4.49 4.68
C LYS A 60 7.53 3.11 5.24
N LEU A 61 6.34 2.93 5.80
CA LEU A 61 5.90 1.65 6.35
C LEU A 61 5.97 0.52 5.32
N PHE A 62 5.56 0.76 4.08
CA PHE A 62 5.63 -0.24 3.02
C PHE A 62 7.09 -0.51 2.60
N LEU A 63 7.93 0.51 2.49
CA LEU A 63 9.36 0.35 2.16
C LEU A 63 10.11 -0.47 3.23
N ASP A 64 9.77 -0.30 4.51
CA ASP A 64 10.35 -1.04 5.64
C ASP A 64 10.00 -2.55 5.64
N HIS A 65 9.04 -2.96 4.79
CA HIS A 65 8.51 -4.33 4.72
C HIS A 65 8.72 -4.96 3.33
N ASP A 66 9.89 -4.72 2.74
CA ASP A 66 10.36 -5.28 1.46
C ASP A 66 9.56 -4.87 0.21
N CYS A 67 8.72 -3.85 0.31
CA CYS A 67 8.07 -3.27 -0.85
C CYS A 67 9.04 -2.32 -1.59
N SER A 68 10.06 -2.88 -2.25
CA SER A 68 10.99 -2.09 -3.06
C SER A 68 10.27 -1.41 -4.24
N LEU A 69 10.64 -0.16 -4.54
CA LEU A 69 10.10 0.59 -5.69
C LEU A 69 10.21 -0.19 -7.00
N THR A 70 11.27 -0.97 -7.18
CA THR A 70 11.46 -1.84 -8.36
C THR A 70 10.41 -2.95 -8.47
N ASN A 71 9.92 -3.44 -7.33
CA ASN A 71 8.89 -4.49 -7.29
C ASN A 71 7.48 -3.90 -7.49
N ILE A 72 7.30 -2.63 -7.12
CA ILE A 72 6.04 -1.89 -7.23
C ILE A 72 5.84 -1.35 -8.64
N PHE A 73 6.86 -0.71 -9.22
CA PHE A 73 6.87 -0.18 -10.57
C PHE A 73 7.45 -1.21 -11.52
N ARG A 74 6.56 -2.01 -12.12
CA ARG A 74 6.98 -3.07 -13.06
C ARG A 74 7.36 -2.53 -14.43
N ASN A 75 6.91 -1.31 -14.74
CA ASN A 75 7.19 -0.64 -16.00
C ASN A 75 7.29 0.88 -15.77
N SER A 76 7.97 1.56 -16.68
CA SER A 76 8.09 3.03 -16.68
C SER A 76 6.75 3.74 -16.95
N TYR A 77 5.78 3.06 -17.56
CA TYR A 77 4.45 3.60 -17.85
C TYR A 77 3.64 3.88 -16.58
N GLU A 78 3.81 3.07 -15.53
CA GLU A 78 3.16 3.28 -14.22
C GLU A 78 3.67 4.53 -13.53
N LEU A 79 4.97 4.79 -13.62
CA LEU A 79 5.58 6.02 -13.11
C LEU A 79 5.10 7.23 -13.91
N ALA A 80 5.01 7.10 -15.24
CA ALA A 80 4.46 8.14 -16.10
C ALA A 80 2.99 8.44 -15.78
N ASN A 81 2.16 7.42 -15.54
CA ASN A 81 0.78 7.58 -15.12
C ASN A 81 0.65 8.29 -13.78
N LEU A 82 1.46 7.92 -12.79
CA LEU A 82 1.47 8.60 -11.49
C LEU A 82 1.77 10.11 -11.65
N TYR A 83 2.79 10.44 -12.44
CA TYR A 83 3.15 11.83 -12.73
C TYR A 83 2.05 12.59 -13.49
N MET A 84 1.38 11.91 -14.44
CA MET A 84 0.28 12.49 -15.21
C MET A 84 -1.00 12.67 -14.39
N SER A 85 -1.32 11.75 -13.47
CA SER A 85 -2.46 11.88 -12.55
C SER A 85 -2.31 13.12 -11.68
N HIS A 86 -1.12 13.39 -11.15
CA HIS A 86 -0.86 14.60 -10.36
C HIS A 86 -0.97 15.88 -11.20
N LYS A 87 -0.60 15.83 -12.49
CA LYS A 87 -0.70 16.98 -13.40
C LYS A 87 -2.15 17.34 -13.77
N LYS A 88 -3.11 16.44 -13.60
CA LYS A 88 -4.55 16.72 -13.85
C LYS A 88 -5.22 17.50 -12.73
N GLU A 89 -4.71 17.46 -11.50
CA GLU A 89 -5.28 18.24 -10.39
C GLU A 89 -4.90 19.72 -10.44
N VAL A 90 -3.92 20.11 -11.26
CA VAL A 90 -3.37 21.47 -11.35
C VAL A 90 -3.86 22.24 -12.59
N ASN A 91 -4.85 21.70 -13.33
CA ASN A 91 -5.42 22.32 -14.54
C ASN A 91 -6.92 22.58 -14.41
#